data_AF-A0A7U9SMW8-F1
#
_entry.id   AF-A0A7U9SMW8-F1
#
_cell.length_a   1.000
_cell.length_b   1.000
_cell.length_c   1.000
_cell.angle_alpha   90.00
_cell.angle_beta   90.00
_cell.angle_gamma   90.00
#
_symmetry.space_group_name_H-M   'P 1'
#
loop_
_entity.id
_entity.type
_entity.pdbx_description
1 polymer ?
#
loop_
_entity_poly.entity_id
_entity_poly.type
_entity_poly.pdbx_seq_one_letter_code
_entity_poly.pdbx_strand_id
1 'polypeptide(L)'
;MDTYVTNISARGALTAINAQTEHPEKAVELLNLINTDEYLRNLLNYGLEGEHWDKVEVPTEEAAAAEGKPYVYENKIKLNEETRKNYSVSYWVQGGLFNTYVLENEPVDKWATFKEFNSSSVEAPSFGFDFDLEPVSTEVAGFGNVLDEFGKSLYTGSVDPDEYLPKLQEKLEATGIDKVIEEMQKQIDEWKAGK
;
A
#
# COMPACT_ATOMS: atom_id res chain seq x y z
N MET A 1 -19.20 -8.03 -3.85
CA MET A 1 -18.68 -6.66 -3.74
C MET A 1 -17.45 -6.65 -4.61
N ASP A 2 -17.43 -5.85 -5.67
CA ASP A 2 -16.30 -5.82 -6.58
C ASP A 2 -15.08 -5.22 -5.87
N THR A 3 -13.89 -5.74 -6.16
CA THR A 3 -12.64 -5.20 -5.64
C THR A 3 -12.21 -4.04 -6.52
N TYR A 4 -12.03 -2.86 -5.93
CA TYR A 4 -11.63 -1.66 -6.64
C TYR A 4 -10.17 -1.27 -6.38
N VAL A 5 -9.42 -0.97 -7.44
CA VAL A 5 -8.10 -0.33 -7.36
C VAL A 5 -8.30 1.19 -7.29
N THR A 6 -7.73 1.82 -6.28
CA THR A 6 -7.75 3.26 -6.05
C THR A 6 -6.34 3.84 -6.00
N ASN A 7 -6.20 5.16 -6.06
CA ASN A 7 -4.90 5.80 -5.87
C ASN A 7 -4.29 5.48 -4.51
N ILE A 8 -5.13 5.37 -3.46
CA ILE A 8 -4.68 5.01 -2.11
C ILE A 8 -4.07 3.61 -2.11
N SER A 9 -4.76 2.62 -2.71
CA SER A 9 -4.24 1.24 -2.76
C SER A 9 -2.97 1.13 -3.61
N ALA A 10 -2.83 1.93 -4.67
CA ALA A 10 -1.65 1.91 -5.53
C ALA A 10 -0.45 2.69 -4.94
N ARG A 11 -0.68 3.67 -4.06
CA ARG A 11 0.37 4.53 -3.46
C ARG A 11 0.77 4.13 -2.04
N GLY A 12 0.33 2.96 -1.56
CA GLY A 12 0.53 2.52 -0.17
C GLY A 12 2.00 2.50 0.27
N ALA A 13 2.92 2.12 -0.62
CA ALA A 13 4.34 1.88 -0.33
C ALA A 13 5.28 2.52 -1.35
N LEU A 14 5.15 3.84 -1.57
CA LEU A 14 6.03 4.54 -2.51
C LEU A 14 7.45 4.70 -1.93
N THR A 15 8.45 4.44 -2.76
CA THR A 15 9.85 4.76 -2.47
C THR A 15 10.29 5.94 -3.34
N ALA A 16 10.89 6.95 -2.71
CA ALA A 16 11.38 8.15 -3.39
C ALA A 16 12.90 8.25 -3.28
N ILE A 17 13.54 8.81 -4.31
CA ILE A 17 14.95 9.17 -4.32
C ILE A 17 15.05 10.66 -4.04
N ASN A 18 15.91 11.03 -3.08
CA ASN A 18 16.16 12.44 -2.79
C ASN A 18 16.71 13.14 -4.04
N ALA A 19 16.07 14.22 -4.48
CA ALA A 19 16.46 14.99 -5.66
C ALA A 19 17.87 15.61 -5.58
N GLN A 20 18.44 15.72 -4.37
CA GLN A 20 19.77 16.26 -4.10
C GLN A 20 20.85 15.18 -3.90
N THR A 21 20.52 13.90 -4.07
CA THR A 21 21.52 12.83 -3.92
C THR A 21 22.64 12.96 -4.94
N GLU A 22 23.88 12.71 -4.52
CA GLU A 22 25.04 12.64 -5.42
C GLU A 22 25.08 11.35 -6.25
N HIS A 23 24.22 10.37 -5.94
CA HIS A 23 24.23 9.03 -6.54
C HIS A 23 22.84 8.54 -6.99
N PRO A 24 22.12 9.27 -7.87
CA PRO A 24 20.77 8.91 -8.27
C PRO A 24 20.73 7.58 -9.05
N GLU A 25 21.71 7.34 -9.93
CA GLU A 25 21.81 6.09 -10.71
C GLU A 25 21.99 4.87 -9.79
N LYS A 26 22.87 4.97 -8.79
CA LYS A 26 23.09 3.89 -7.82
C LYS A 26 21.89 3.63 -6.93
N ALA A 27 21.16 4.68 -6.56
CA ALA A 27 19.90 4.51 -5.84
C ALA A 27 18.88 3.73 -6.69
N VAL A 28 18.74 4.05 -7.98
CA VAL A 28 17.87 3.29 -8.90
C VAL A 28 18.35 1.86 -9.09
N GLU A 29 19.66 1.63 -9.26
CA GLU A 29 20.23 0.27 -9.37
C GLU A 29 19.86 -0.58 -8.14
N LEU A 30 20.00 -0.02 -6.92
CA LEU A 30 19.62 -0.72 -5.69
C LEU A 30 18.11 -1.02 -5.64
N LEU A 31 17.26 -0.04 -5.97
CA LEU A 31 15.81 -0.25 -6.00
C LEU A 31 15.41 -1.32 -7.03
N ASN A 32 16.07 -1.35 -8.18
CA ASN A 32 15.87 -2.41 -9.16
C ASN A 32 16.25 -3.77 -8.58
N LEU A 33 17.42 -3.90 -7.94
CA LEU A 33 17.83 -5.16 -7.30
C LEU A 33 16.83 -5.61 -6.23
N ILE A 34 16.37 -4.70 -5.35
CA ILE A 34 15.38 -5.04 -4.31
C ILE A 34 14.08 -5.60 -4.92
N ASN A 35 13.70 -5.14 -6.12
CA ASN A 35 12.48 -5.59 -6.79
C ASN A 35 12.67 -6.76 -7.75
N THR A 36 13.90 -7.18 -8.06
CA THR A 36 14.18 -8.19 -9.10
C THR A 36 15.04 -9.34 -8.63
N ASP A 37 15.89 -9.14 -7.63
CA ASP A 37 16.77 -10.16 -7.06
C ASP A 37 16.09 -10.87 -5.89
N GLU A 38 15.81 -12.16 -6.06
CA GLU A 38 15.11 -12.99 -5.07
C GLU A 38 15.89 -13.10 -3.76
N TYR A 39 17.21 -13.28 -3.83
CA TYR A 39 18.03 -13.42 -2.63
C TYR A 39 18.02 -12.14 -1.80
N LEU A 40 18.30 -10.99 -2.42
CA LEU A 40 18.31 -9.70 -1.74
C LEU A 40 16.93 -9.37 -1.17
N ARG A 41 15.86 -9.61 -1.94
CA ARG A 41 14.50 -9.34 -1.49
C ARG A 41 14.15 -10.13 -0.22
N ASN A 42 14.52 -11.41 -0.17
CA ASN A 42 14.25 -12.29 0.96
C ASN A 42 15.22 -12.05 2.13
N LEU A 43 16.47 -11.70 1.87
CA LEU A 43 17.42 -11.26 2.88
C LEU A 43 16.87 -10.05 3.63
N LEU A 44 16.39 -9.03 2.91
CA LEU A 44 15.80 -7.85 3.52
C LEU A 44 14.51 -8.17 4.27
N ASN A 45 13.68 -9.09 3.77
CA ASN A 45 12.37 -9.40 4.36
C ASN A 45 12.44 -10.26 5.61
N TYR A 46 13.18 -11.36 5.51
CA TYR A 46 13.17 -12.47 6.44
C TYR A 46 14.47 -12.58 7.21
N GLY A 47 15.54 -11.95 6.73
CA GLY A 47 16.88 -12.04 7.30
C GLY A 47 17.67 -13.21 6.71
N LEU A 48 18.68 -13.63 7.45
CA LEU A 48 19.59 -14.72 7.09
C LEU A 48 18.96 -16.11 7.28
N GLU A 49 19.11 -16.98 6.28
CA GLU A 49 18.82 -18.42 6.37
C GLU A 49 19.70 -19.08 7.45
N GLY A 50 19.14 -20.00 8.23
CA GLY A 50 19.82 -20.69 9.34
C GLY A 50 19.90 -19.88 10.64
N GLU A 51 19.66 -18.57 10.57
CA GLU A 51 19.56 -17.70 11.75
C GLU A 51 18.09 -17.33 11.99
N HIS A 52 17.47 -16.62 11.06
CA HIS A 52 16.13 -16.03 11.22
C HIS A 52 15.03 -16.89 10.61
N TRP A 53 15.37 -17.78 9.68
CA TRP A 53 14.44 -18.70 9.04
C TRP A 53 15.17 -19.91 8.44
N ASP A 54 14.45 -21.00 8.23
CA ASP A 54 14.95 -22.23 7.60
C ASP A 54 14.04 -22.65 6.43
N LYS A 55 14.61 -23.34 5.44
CA LYS A 55 13.83 -23.94 4.34
C LYS A 55 12.96 -25.10 4.84
N VAL A 56 11.77 -25.21 4.25
CA VAL A 56 10.84 -26.32 4.46
C VAL A 56 10.38 -26.81 3.10
N GLU A 57 10.35 -28.14 2.93
CA GLU A 57 9.88 -28.75 1.70
C GLU A 57 8.40 -28.42 1.44
N VAL A 58 8.05 -28.19 0.17
CA VAL A 58 6.66 -28.05 -0.26
C VAL A 58 6.02 -29.45 -0.30
N PRO A 59 4.86 -29.70 0.33
CA PRO A 59 4.15 -30.96 0.20
C PRO A 59 3.87 -31.32 -1.26
N THR A 60 4.07 -32.58 -1.66
CA THR A 60 3.97 -33.01 -3.06
C THR A 60 2.61 -32.69 -3.70
N GLU A 61 1.51 -32.86 -2.96
CA GLU A 61 0.16 -32.54 -3.44
C GLU A 61 0.00 -31.04 -3.72
N GLU A 62 0.61 -30.21 -2.89
CA GLU A 62 0.56 -28.76 -3.01
C GLU A 62 1.42 -28.26 -4.18
N ALA A 63 2.61 -28.84 -4.35
CA ALA A 63 3.47 -28.59 -5.50
C ALA A 63 2.77 -28.95 -6.83
N ALA A 64 2.10 -30.11 -6.87
CA ALA A 64 1.32 -30.54 -8.05
C ALA A 64 0.16 -29.59 -8.36
N ALA A 65 -0.55 -29.10 -7.33
CA ALA A 65 -1.65 -28.15 -7.51
C ALA A 65 -1.19 -26.75 -7.98
N ALA A 66 0.09 -26.41 -7.74
CA ALA A 66 0.70 -25.15 -8.12
C ALA A 66 1.47 -25.21 -9.45
N GLU A 67 1.55 -26.39 -10.08
CA GLU A 67 2.34 -26.59 -11.30
C GLU A 67 1.92 -25.61 -12.42
N GLY A 68 2.90 -24.95 -13.04
CA GLY A 68 2.69 -23.98 -14.12
C GLY A 68 2.18 -22.60 -13.67
N LYS A 69 1.90 -22.39 -12.37
CA LYS A 69 1.54 -21.08 -11.85
C LYS A 69 2.79 -20.20 -11.66
N PRO A 70 2.69 -18.87 -11.89
CA PRO A 70 3.82 -17.96 -11.67
C PRO A 70 4.08 -17.75 -10.17
N TYR A 71 5.31 -17.33 -9.82
CA TYR A 71 5.68 -16.96 -8.44
C TYR A 71 5.50 -18.10 -7.42
N VAL A 72 5.75 -19.33 -7.85
CA VAL A 72 5.82 -20.53 -7.01
C VAL A 72 7.29 -20.84 -6.77
N TYR A 73 7.68 -20.98 -5.51
CA TYR A 73 9.06 -21.23 -5.09
C TYR A 73 9.31 -22.72 -4.81
N GLU A 74 10.56 -23.14 -4.94
CA GLU A 74 10.96 -24.53 -4.69
C GLU A 74 10.74 -24.96 -3.23
N ASN A 75 10.85 -24.01 -2.30
CA ASN A 75 10.74 -24.26 -0.87
C ASN A 75 9.81 -23.23 -0.22
N LYS A 76 9.17 -23.64 0.88
CA LYS A 76 8.60 -22.70 1.85
C LYS A 76 9.66 -22.35 2.90
N ILE A 77 9.33 -21.39 3.75
CA ILE A 77 10.18 -21.01 4.88
C ILE A 77 9.47 -21.14 6.21
N LYS A 78 10.23 -21.52 7.23
CA LYS A 78 9.82 -21.46 8.62
C LYS A 78 10.62 -20.39 9.33
N LEU A 79 9.93 -19.49 10.02
CA LEU A 79 10.59 -18.43 10.79
C LEU A 79 11.11 -19.01 12.12
N ASN A 80 12.31 -18.58 12.51
CA ASN A 80 12.85 -18.85 13.83
C ASN A 80 12.39 -17.76 14.80
N GLU A 81 11.37 -18.05 15.60
CA GLU A 81 10.75 -17.08 16.53
C GLU A 81 11.72 -16.54 17.60
N GLU A 82 12.77 -17.29 17.94
CA GLU A 82 13.72 -16.87 18.97
C GLU A 82 14.66 -15.76 18.47
N THR A 83 15.11 -15.85 17.22
CA THR A 83 16.12 -14.98 16.61
C THR A 83 15.49 -13.91 15.70
N ARG A 84 14.41 -14.23 14.98
CA ARG A 84 13.73 -13.29 14.07
C ARG A 84 13.26 -12.02 14.77
N LYS A 85 12.90 -12.08 16.05
CA LYS A 85 12.48 -10.87 16.80
C LYS A 85 13.52 -9.74 16.78
N ASN A 86 14.80 -10.06 16.55
CA ASN A 86 15.89 -9.09 16.43
C ASN A 86 16.04 -8.52 15.01
N TYR A 87 15.33 -9.09 14.04
CA TYR A 87 15.28 -8.67 12.65
C TYR A 87 13.82 -8.64 12.17
N SER A 88 13.06 -7.68 12.70
CA SER A 88 11.66 -7.47 12.34
C SER A 88 11.53 -6.21 11.51
N VAL A 89 11.09 -6.38 10.27
CA VAL A 89 10.90 -5.30 9.29
C VAL A 89 9.47 -5.35 8.76
N SER A 90 8.94 -4.19 8.39
CA SER A 90 7.65 -4.12 7.71
C SER A 90 7.80 -4.72 6.30
N TYR A 91 7.18 -5.87 6.04
CA TYR A 91 7.45 -6.64 4.83
C TYR A 91 6.92 -5.97 3.55
N TRP A 92 5.92 -5.09 3.67
CA TRP A 92 5.20 -4.48 2.54
C TRP A 92 5.82 -3.16 2.03
N VAL A 93 6.72 -2.53 2.78
CA VAL A 93 7.32 -1.22 2.40
C VAL A 93 8.60 -1.33 1.59
N GLN A 94 9.22 -2.50 1.54
CA GLN A 94 10.60 -2.64 1.07
C GLN A 94 10.70 -2.80 -0.45
N GLY A 95 9.71 -3.45 -1.07
CA GLY A 95 9.70 -3.75 -2.50
C GLY A 95 8.60 -4.75 -2.85
N GLY A 96 8.53 -5.12 -4.13
CA GLY A 96 7.54 -6.05 -4.67
C GLY A 96 7.42 -7.33 -3.84
N LEU A 97 6.19 -7.77 -3.59
CA LEU A 97 5.90 -8.93 -2.76
C LEU A 97 6.04 -10.26 -3.51
N PHE A 98 5.85 -10.25 -4.84
CA PHE A 98 5.87 -11.46 -5.64
C PHE A 98 7.22 -12.18 -5.64
N ASN A 99 8.31 -11.50 -5.26
CA ASN A 99 9.67 -12.03 -5.12
C ASN A 99 10.02 -12.48 -3.69
N THR A 100 9.03 -12.63 -2.80
CA THR A 100 9.23 -13.13 -1.42
C THR A 100 8.81 -14.59 -1.29
N TYR A 101 9.55 -15.36 -0.50
CA TYR A 101 9.19 -16.74 -0.16
C TYR A 101 7.84 -16.83 0.54
N VAL A 102 7.26 -18.03 0.54
CA VAL A 102 5.99 -18.33 1.21
C VAL A 102 6.26 -18.99 2.56
N LEU A 103 5.50 -18.62 3.59
CA LEU A 103 5.63 -19.24 4.92
C LEU A 103 5.09 -20.67 4.92
N GLU A 104 5.61 -21.53 5.80
CA GLU A 104 5.21 -22.95 5.91
C GLU A 104 3.70 -23.17 6.08
N ASN A 105 3.01 -22.20 6.69
CA ASN A 105 1.58 -22.22 6.97
C ASN A 105 0.71 -21.55 5.88
N GLU A 106 1.31 -21.10 4.78
CA GLU A 106 0.62 -20.43 3.67
C GLU A 106 0.64 -21.31 2.41
N PRO A 107 -0.36 -21.18 1.51
CA PRO A 107 -0.34 -21.88 0.22
C PRO A 107 0.84 -21.47 -0.66
N VAL A 108 1.54 -22.43 -1.26
CA VAL A 108 2.74 -22.22 -2.09
C VAL A 108 2.45 -21.36 -3.32
N ASP A 109 1.20 -21.37 -3.79
CA ASP A 109 0.70 -20.56 -4.90
C ASP A 109 0.05 -19.24 -4.45
N LYS A 110 0.29 -18.81 -3.21
CA LYS A 110 -0.20 -17.55 -2.64
C LYS A 110 -0.02 -16.39 -3.63
N TRP A 111 1.18 -16.21 -4.17
CA TRP A 111 1.46 -15.08 -5.07
C TRP A 111 0.83 -15.20 -6.44
N ALA A 112 0.62 -16.43 -6.95
CA ALA A 112 -0.18 -16.64 -8.15
C ALA A 112 -1.63 -16.21 -7.93
N THR A 113 -2.21 -16.60 -6.79
CA THR A 113 -3.57 -16.21 -6.39
C THR A 113 -3.68 -14.70 -6.23
N PHE A 114 -2.71 -14.04 -5.59
CA PHE A 114 -2.68 -12.58 -5.50
C PHE A 114 -2.54 -11.91 -6.87
N LYS A 115 -1.76 -12.47 -7.80
CA LYS A 115 -1.64 -11.95 -9.16
C LYS A 115 -2.98 -12.01 -9.89
N GLU A 116 -3.68 -13.13 -9.81
CA GLU A 116 -5.01 -13.30 -10.39
C GLU A 116 -6.02 -12.33 -9.77
N PHE A 117 -6.06 -12.26 -8.44
CA PHE A 117 -6.91 -11.32 -7.71
C PHE A 117 -6.67 -9.87 -8.13
N ASN A 118 -5.41 -9.43 -8.15
CA ASN A 118 -5.03 -8.07 -8.57
C ASN A 118 -5.43 -7.80 -10.02
N SER A 119 -5.28 -8.79 -10.91
CA SER A 119 -5.64 -8.66 -12.33
C SER A 119 -7.15 -8.65 -12.57
N SER A 120 -7.94 -9.25 -11.67
CA SER A 120 -9.40 -9.26 -11.71
C SER A 120 -10.05 -8.01 -11.09
N SER A 121 -9.25 -7.16 -10.44
CA SER A 121 -9.75 -5.96 -9.76
C SER A 121 -10.14 -4.87 -10.76
N VAL A 122 -11.20 -4.14 -10.44
CA VAL A 122 -11.74 -3.07 -11.29
C VAL A 122 -11.07 -1.75 -10.92
N GLU A 123 -10.61 -0.97 -11.89
CA GLU A 123 -10.14 0.39 -11.59
C GLU A 123 -11.30 1.27 -11.12
N ALA A 124 -11.10 2.00 -10.02
CA ALA A 124 -12.07 3.01 -9.61
C ALA A 124 -12.19 4.09 -10.70
N PRO A 125 -13.37 4.70 -10.90
CA PRO A 125 -13.54 5.78 -11.89
C PRO A 125 -12.60 6.97 -11.70
N SER A 126 -12.09 7.18 -10.47
CA SER A 126 -11.12 8.21 -10.11
C SER A 126 -9.66 7.71 -10.11
N PHE A 127 -9.39 6.46 -10.52
CA PHE A 127 -8.03 5.94 -10.54
C PHE A 127 -7.14 6.69 -11.52
N GLY A 128 -6.04 7.23 -11.02
CA GLY A 128 -5.13 8.14 -11.71
C GLY A 128 -5.45 9.63 -11.60
N PHE A 129 -6.58 10.03 -10.99
CA PHE A 129 -6.89 11.43 -10.73
C PHE A 129 -6.17 11.92 -9.46
N ASP A 130 -5.32 12.93 -9.60
CA ASP A 130 -4.62 13.57 -8.47
C ASP A 130 -5.13 15.01 -8.36
N PHE A 131 -5.69 15.35 -7.20
CA PHE A 131 -6.28 16.67 -6.98
C PHE A 131 -5.17 17.70 -6.76
N ASP A 132 -5.14 18.75 -7.58
CA ASP A 132 -4.27 19.91 -7.37
C ASP A 132 -4.87 20.82 -6.29
N LEU A 133 -4.19 20.86 -5.14
CA LEU A 133 -4.60 21.63 -3.99
C LEU A 133 -4.22 23.11 -4.09
N GLU A 134 -3.30 23.51 -4.99
CA GLU A 134 -2.80 24.88 -5.08
C GLU A 134 -3.93 25.95 -5.15
N PRO A 135 -4.97 25.79 -5.99
CA PRO A 135 -6.05 26.80 -6.11
C PRO A 135 -6.88 26.99 -4.85
N VAL A 136 -6.86 26.02 -3.93
CA VAL A 136 -7.67 25.98 -2.69
C VAL A 136 -6.81 25.72 -1.44
N SER A 137 -5.52 26.05 -1.52
CA SER A 137 -4.53 25.74 -0.47
C SER A 137 -4.88 26.37 0.88
N THR A 138 -5.52 27.55 0.87
CA THR A 138 -5.95 28.26 2.09
C THR A 138 -7.09 27.52 2.80
N GLU A 139 -8.10 27.08 2.05
CA GLU A 139 -9.25 26.34 2.60
C GLU A 139 -8.79 24.98 3.17
N VAL A 140 -7.96 24.26 2.40
CA VAL A 140 -7.42 22.94 2.80
C VAL A 140 -6.56 23.05 4.06
N ALA A 141 -5.72 24.08 4.18
CA ALA A 141 -4.94 24.34 5.38
C ALA A 141 -5.84 24.58 6.62
N GLY A 142 -7.03 25.15 6.42
CA GLY A 142 -8.02 25.37 7.47
C GLY A 142 -8.67 24.08 8.00
N PHE A 143 -8.85 23.06 7.14
CA PHE A 143 -9.53 21.82 7.53
C PHE A 143 -8.80 21.02 8.60
N GLY A 144 -7.46 21.13 8.68
CA GLY A 144 -6.68 20.45 9.72
C GLY A 144 -7.15 20.79 11.14
N ASN A 145 -7.38 22.08 11.41
CA ASN A 145 -7.88 22.55 12.71
C ASN A 145 -9.29 22.03 13.00
N VAL A 146 -10.15 21.99 11.98
CA VAL A 146 -11.52 21.48 12.12
C VAL A 146 -11.49 19.98 12.45
N LEU A 147 -10.66 19.20 11.76
CA LEU A 147 -10.52 17.77 12.02
C LEU A 147 -9.86 17.47 13.38
N ASP A 148 -8.95 18.31 13.86
CA ASP A 148 -8.39 18.17 15.20
C ASP A 148 -9.43 18.37 16.31
N GLU A 149 -10.40 19.24 16.09
CA GLU A 149 -11.48 19.54 17.05
C GLU A 149 -12.55 18.43 17.11
N PHE A 150 -12.93 17.87 15.96
CA PHE A 150 -14.07 16.93 15.87
C PHE A 150 -13.69 15.49 15.50
N GLY A 151 -12.62 15.30 14.73
CA GLY A 151 -12.31 14.04 14.07
C GLY A 151 -12.08 12.89 15.03
N LYS A 152 -11.25 13.09 16.06
CA LYS A 152 -10.90 12.02 17.01
C LYS A 152 -12.13 11.43 17.72
N SER A 153 -13.00 12.28 18.27
CA SER A 153 -14.18 11.83 19.01
C SER A 153 -15.22 11.16 18.12
N LEU A 154 -15.40 11.67 16.90
CA LEU A 154 -16.27 11.05 15.88
C LEU A 154 -15.72 9.68 15.44
N TYR A 155 -14.42 9.58 15.14
CA TYR A 155 -13.81 8.33 14.68
C TYR A 155 -13.77 7.23 15.75
N THR A 156 -13.66 7.58 17.03
CA THR A 156 -13.67 6.61 18.13
C THR A 156 -15.09 6.28 18.62
N GLY A 157 -16.13 6.94 18.09
CA GLY A 157 -17.50 6.80 18.58
C GLY A 157 -17.69 7.30 20.01
N SER A 158 -16.86 8.25 20.45
CA SER A 158 -16.90 8.79 21.82
C SER A 158 -17.95 9.88 22.02
N VAL A 159 -18.60 10.33 20.95
CA VAL A 159 -19.66 11.34 20.94
C VAL A 159 -20.82 10.88 20.06
N ASP A 160 -21.99 11.46 20.27
CA ASP A 160 -23.17 11.22 19.43
C ASP A 160 -22.97 11.87 18.04
N PRO A 161 -22.94 11.10 16.94
CA PRO A 161 -22.80 11.67 15.60
C PRO A 161 -23.96 12.59 15.23
N ASP A 162 -25.18 12.38 15.74
CA ASP A 162 -26.33 13.23 15.42
C ASP A 162 -26.15 14.66 15.98
N GLU A 163 -25.33 14.83 17.02
CA GLU A 163 -25.01 16.13 17.59
C GLU A 163 -23.70 16.72 17.03
N TYR A 164 -22.67 15.89 16.84
CA TYR A 164 -21.32 16.38 16.50
C TYR A 164 -21.04 16.45 15.00
N LEU A 165 -21.67 15.62 14.17
CA LEU A 165 -21.49 15.68 12.72
C LEU A 165 -22.02 17.00 12.12
N PRO A 166 -23.20 17.52 12.52
CA PRO A 166 -23.65 18.83 12.02
C PRO A 166 -22.69 19.97 12.39
N LYS A 167 -22.10 19.95 13.59
CA LYS A 167 -21.12 20.96 14.02
C LYS A 167 -19.83 20.91 13.20
N LEU A 168 -19.36 19.70 12.87
CA LEU A 168 -18.24 19.50 11.95
C LEU A 168 -18.56 20.09 10.57
N GLN A 169 -19.74 19.77 10.02
CA GLN A 169 -20.17 20.27 8.71
C GLN A 169 -20.24 21.80 8.68
N GLU A 170 -20.88 22.44 9.67
CA GLU A 170 -20.95 23.90 9.79
C GLU A 170 -19.56 24.54 9.79
N LYS A 171 -18.60 23.96 10.51
CA LYS A 171 -17.22 24.47 10.54
C LYS A 171 -16.50 24.26 9.22
N LEU A 172 -16.69 23.13 8.54
CA LEU A 172 -16.10 22.87 7.23
C LEU A 172 -16.66 23.84 6.17
N GLU A 173 -17.97 24.08 6.18
CA GLU A 173 -18.66 25.07 5.34
C GLU A 173 -18.10 26.47 5.58
N ALA A 174 -18.02 26.91 6.84
CA ALA A 174 -17.43 28.20 7.21
C ALA A 174 -15.95 28.33 6.82
N THR A 175 -15.23 27.21 6.70
CA THR A 175 -13.82 27.15 6.28
C THR A 175 -13.67 27.08 4.75
N GLY A 176 -14.75 26.85 4.00
CA GLY A 176 -14.76 26.87 2.54
C GLY A 176 -14.74 25.49 1.86
N ILE A 177 -15.30 24.45 2.48
CA ILE A 177 -15.40 23.11 1.86
C ILE A 177 -16.11 23.11 0.50
N ASP A 178 -17.12 23.96 0.32
CA ASP A 178 -17.84 24.06 -0.96
C ASP A 178 -16.91 24.49 -2.10
N LYS A 179 -16.02 25.46 -1.85
CA LYS A 179 -15.03 25.90 -2.83
C LYS A 179 -14.07 24.77 -3.21
N VAL A 180 -13.68 23.94 -2.24
CA VAL A 180 -12.83 22.76 -2.48
C VAL A 180 -13.57 21.71 -3.30
N ILE A 181 -14.84 21.46 -3.00
CA ILE A 181 -15.70 20.53 -3.76
C ILE A 181 -15.88 21.01 -5.20
N GLU A 182 -16.17 22.29 -5.41
CA GLU A 182 -16.33 22.88 -6.74
C GLU A 182 -15.05 22.79 -7.57
N GLU A 183 -13.89 23.10 -6.98
CA GLU A 183 -12.60 22.99 -7.68
C GLU A 183 -12.24 21.52 -7.98
N MET A 184 -12.48 20.59 -7.04
CA MET A 184 -12.26 19.16 -7.27
C MET A 184 -13.16 18.63 -8.39
N GLN A 185 -14.42 19.08 -8.44
CA GLN A 185 -15.36 18.71 -9.50
C GLN A 185 -14.90 19.25 -10.87
N LYS A 186 -14.44 20.49 -10.93
CA LYS A 186 -13.85 21.06 -12.15
C LYS A 186 -12.64 20.22 -12.63
N GLN A 187 -11.70 19.92 -11.74
CA GLN A 187 -10.48 19.19 -12.12
C GLN A 187 -10.77 17.74 -12.55
N ILE A 188 -11.70 17.04 -11.88
CA ILE A 188 -12.04 15.67 -12.27
C ILE A 188 -12.78 15.63 -13.61
N ASP A 189 -13.59 16.63 -13.94
CA ASP A 189 -14.26 16.72 -15.25
C ASP A 189 -13.26 17.02 -16.37
N GLU A 190 -12.33 17.94 -16.15
CA GLU A 190 -11.22 18.22 -17.07
C GLU A 190 -10.34 16.97 -17.29
N TRP A 191 -9.99 16.26 -16.22
CA TRP A 191 -9.20 15.03 -16.29
C TRP A 191 -9.92 13.90 -17.04
N LYS A 192 -11.24 13.74 -16.82
CA LYS A 192 -12.05 12.73 -17.55
C LYS A 192 -12.16 13.06 -19.03
N ALA A 193 -12.27 14.33 -19.41
CA ALA A 193 -12.35 14.74 -20.80
C ALA A 193 -11.04 14.50 -21.58
N GLY A 194 -9.91 14.44 -20.88
CA GLY A 194 -8.59 14.13 -21.45
C GLY A 194 -8.24 12.65 -21.51
N LYS A 195 -9.12 11.75 -21.03
CA LYS A 195 -8.92 10.29 -21.05
C LYS A 195 -9.50 9.62 -22.30
#